data_AF-A0A1I5SRG4-F1
#
_entry.id   AF-A0A1I5SRG4-F1
#
_cell.length_a   1.000
_cell.length_b   1.000
_cell.length_c   1.000
_cell.angle_alpha   90.00
_cell.angle_beta   90.00
_cell.angle_gamma   90.00
#
_symmetry.space_group_name_H-M   'P 1'
#
loop_
_entity.id
_entity.type
_entity.pdbx_description
1 polymer ?
#
loop_
_entity_poly.entity_id
_entity_poly.type
_entity_poly.pdbx_seq_one_letter_code
_entity_poly.pdbx_strand_id
1 'polypeptide(L)'
;MKLFRIIVMVCLIALTACAQTESDTSVFQYKGSYVGDNSAVGNISRMVTTLETVDRFKLQTKQEPYGIELYYESDEPYAFNVIDKEIHQQSLYLYYLIDNVDYISFIFNNQAVHTDRDMYASDIKALNKIENINEQKVNNYLYETYAP
;
A
#
# COMPACT_ATOMS: atom_id res chain seq x y z
N MET A 1 30.61 -31.26 28.52
CA MET A 1 30.84 -31.23 27.05
C MET A 1 29.72 -31.88 26.22
N LYS A 2 29.12 -33.02 26.64
CA LYS A 2 28.02 -33.66 25.89
C LYS A 2 26.69 -32.89 25.94
N LEU A 3 26.34 -32.30 27.10
CA LEU A 3 25.11 -31.52 27.27
C LEU A 3 25.12 -30.20 26.46
N PHE A 4 26.28 -29.54 26.39
CA PHE A 4 26.48 -28.32 25.61
C PHE A 4 26.29 -28.56 24.09
N ARG A 5 26.74 -29.72 23.58
CA ARG A 5 26.55 -30.11 22.18
C ARG A 5 25.08 -30.35 21.81
N ILE A 6 24.28 -30.87 22.74
CA ILE A 6 22.85 -31.12 22.54
C ILE A 6 22.08 -29.79 22.48
N ILE A 7 22.41 -28.84 23.35
CA ILE A 7 21.76 -27.51 23.37
C ILE A 7 22.04 -26.73 22.07
N VAL A 8 23.27 -26.76 21.57
CA VAL A 8 23.63 -26.12 20.30
C VAL A 8 22.89 -26.74 19.11
N MET A 9 22.68 -28.06 19.12
CA MET A 9 21.97 -28.76 18.05
C MET A 9 20.46 -28.47 18.06
N VAL A 10 19.84 -28.28 19.23
CA VAL A 10 18.42 -27.88 19.37
C VAL A 10 18.19 -26.43 18.92
N CYS A 11 19.12 -25.52 19.23
CA CYS A 11 19.05 -24.12 18.75
C CYS A 11 19.15 -23.99 17.22
N LEU A 12 19.90 -24.88 16.55
CA LEU A 12 20.02 -24.87 15.09
C LEU A 12 18.73 -25.31 14.38
N ILE A 13 17.92 -26.17 15.01
CA ILE A 13 16.64 -26.63 14.46
C ILE A 13 15.54 -25.56 14.61
N ALA A 14 15.65 -24.68 15.61
CA ALA A 14 14.72 -23.56 15.80
C ALA A 14 14.86 -22.46 14.74
N LEU A 15 15.99 -22.40 14.02
CA LEU A 15 16.25 -21.38 12.98
C LEU A 15 15.68 -21.74 11.60
N THR A 16 15.32 -23.00 11.36
CA THR A 16 14.80 -23.44 10.04
C THR A 16 13.27 -23.46 9.96
N ALA A 17 12.57 -22.99 11.00
CA ALA A 17 11.12 -23.03 11.08
C ALA A 17 10.41 -21.81 10.46
N CYS A 18 11.14 -20.89 9.80
CA CYS A 18 10.51 -19.91 8.93
C CYS A 18 10.28 -20.57 7.56
N ALA A 19 9.33 -21.50 7.49
CA ALA A 19 8.75 -21.90 6.23
C ALA A 19 7.95 -20.68 5.73
N GLN A 20 8.48 -20.00 4.72
CA GLN A 20 7.75 -19.00 3.96
C GLN A 20 6.59 -19.73 3.27
N THR A 21 5.43 -19.80 3.92
CA THR A 21 4.19 -20.08 3.22
C THR A 21 3.92 -18.86 2.37
N GLU A 22 4.05 -18.97 1.05
CA GLU A 22 3.40 -18.05 0.12
C GLU A 22 1.89 -18.23 0.30
N SER A 23 1.36 -17.67 1.39
CA SER A 23 -0.04 -17.28 1.42
C SER A 23 -0.13 -16.04 0.56
N ASP A 24 -0.90 -16.08 -0.51
CA ASP A 24 -1.46 -14.88 -1.16
C ASP A 24 -2.00 -13.97 -0.05
N THR A 25 -1.17 -13.03 0.39
CA THR A 25 -1.42 -12.32 1.63
C THR A 25 -2.24 -11.11 1.23
N SER A 26 -3.51 -11.07 1.63
CA SER A 26 -4.41 -9.97 1.27
C SER A 26 -3.81 -8.61 1.68
N VAL A 27 -4.00 -7.59 0.85
CA VAL A 27 -3.59 -6.21 1.18
C VAL A 27 -4.35 -5.67 2.41
N PHE A 28 -5.53 -6.23 2.70
CA PHE A 28 -6.33 -5.87 3.87
C PHE A 28 -5.70 -6.28 5.20
N GLN A 29 -4.64 -7.10 5.19
CA GLN A 29 -3.85 -7.35 6.39
C GLN A 29 -3.24 -6.06 6.99
N TYR A 30 -3.08 -5.02 6.17
CA TYR A 30 -2.54 -3.72 6.59
C TYR A 30 -3.63 -2.73 7.03
N LYS A 31 -4.90 -3.13 7.10
CA LYS A 31 -5.97 -2.26 7.57
C LYS A 31 -5.71 -1.79 9.01
N GLY A 32 -5.84 -0.49 9.25
CA GLY A 32 -5.57 0.12 10.56
C GLY A 32 -4.10 0.48 10.78
N SER A 33 -3.29 0.47 9.71
CA SER A 33 -1.91 0.94 9.76
C SER A 33 -1.85 2.46 9.88
N TYR A 34 -0.67 2.97 10.23
CA TYR A 34 -0.40 4.41 10.31
C TYR A 34 0.64 4.79 9.27
N VAL A 35 0.68 6.07 8.87
CA VAL A 35 1.64 6.59 7.88
C VAL A 35 3.11 6.38 8.28
N GLY A 36 3.41 6.19 9.57
CA GLY A 36 4.75 5.85 10.06
C GLY A 36 5.13 4.37 9.94
N ASP A 37 4.20 3.49 9.53
CA ASP A 37 4.50 2.09 9.24
C ASP A 37 5.05 1.97 7.81
N ASN A 38 6.36 2.15 7.68
CA ASN A 38 7.05 2.06 6.39
C ASN A 38 6.79 0.72 5.68
N SER A 39 6.67 -0.36 6.44
CA SER A 39 6.45 -1.70 5.88
C SER A 39 5.05 -1.81 5.30
N ALA A 40 4.02 -1.36 6.04
CA ALA A 40 2.65 -1.35 5.55
C ALA A 40 2.50 -0.45 4.32
N VAL A 41 2.99 0.79 4.37
CA VAL A 41 2.91 1.72 3.23
C VAL A 41 3.56 1.11 1.98
N GLY A 42 4.81 0.65 2.12
CA GLY A 42 5.54 0.08 1.00
C GLY A 42 4.93 -1.21 0.44
N ASN A 43 4.29 -2.04 1.28
CA ASN A 43 3.60 -3.24 0.82
C ASN A 43 2.27 -2.91 0.14
N ILE A 44 1.45 -2.02 0.71
CA ILE A 44 0.21 -1.57 0.08
C ILE A 44 0.52 -1.01 -1.32
N SER A 45 1.42 -0.02 -1.41
CA SER A 45 1.72 0.67 -2.67
C SER A 45 2.21 -0.27 -3.76
N ARG A 46 3.00 -1.29 -3.42
CA ARG A 46 3.49 -2.30 -4.39
C ARG A 46 2.44 -3.34 -4.76
N MET A 47 1.52 -3.67 -3.86
CA MET A 47 0.48 -4.66 -4.14
C MET A 47 -0.67 -4.09 -4.96
N VAL A 48 -0.95 -2.79 -4.83
CA VAL A 48 -2.11 -2.15 -5.47
C VAL A 48 -1.75 -1.27 -6.66
N THR A 49 -0.47 -1.13 -7.01
CA THR A 49 -0.07 -0.39 -8.22
C THR A 49 -0.69 -1.02 -9.47
N THR A 50 -1.19 -0.17 -10.36
CA THR A 50 -1.60 -0.52 -11.73
C THR A 50 -0.47 -0.39 -12.73
N LEU A 51 0.64 0.23 -12.30
CA LEU A 51 1.90 0.33 -13.04
C LEU A 51 2.85 -0.79 -12.63
N GLU A 52 3.91 -0.99 -13.41
CA GLU A 52 4.90 -2.05 -13.19
C GLU A 52 5.54 -1.97 -11.80
N THR A 53 5.88 -0.76 -11.34
CA THR A 53 6.46 -0.56 -10.01
C THR A 53 6.21 0.84 -9.47
N VAL A 54 6.24 0.95 -8.13
CA VAL A 54 6.49 2.20 -7.42
C VAL A 54 7.98 2.20 -7.08
N ASP A 55 8.76 3.13 -7.65
CA ASP A 55 10.22 3.16 -7.50
C ASP A 55 10.64 3.36 -6.04
N ARG A 56 10.09 4.40 -5.41
CA ARG A 56 10.34 4.73 -4.01
C ARG A 56 9.16 5.49 -3.43
N PHE A 57 9.15 5.59 -2.10
CA PHE A 57 8.20 6.42 -1.39
C PHE A 57 8.87 7.19 -0.26
N LYS A 58 8.24 8.28 0.17
CA LYS A 58 8.65 9.08 1.32
C LYS A 58 7.47 9.36 2.21
N LEU A 59 7.70 9.27 3.52
CA LEU A 59 6.67 9.48 4.54
C LEU A 59 6.88 10.82 5.22
N GLN A 60 5.80 11.59 5.30
CA GLN A 60 5.76 12.92 5.91
C GLN A 60 5.13 12.78 7.28
N THR A 61 5.93 12.38 8.27
CA THR A 61 5.45 11.95 9.61
C THR A 61 5.85 12.90 10.74
N LYS A 62 6.61 13.95 10.44
CA LYS A 62 7.19 14.84 11.47
C LYS A 62 6.18 15.79 12.09
N GLN A 63 5.23 16.27 11.29
CA GLN A 63 4.21 17.22 11.68
C GLN A 63 2.99 17.04 10.76
N GLU A 64 1.81 17.32 11.28
CA GLU A 64 0.58 17.33 10.48
C GLU A 64 0.59 18.49 9.46
N PRO A 65 -0.08 18.32 8.31
CA PRO A 65 -0.74 17.08 7.86
C PRO A 65 0.26 15.98 7.50
N TYR A 66 -0.07 14.73 7.83
CA TYR A 66 0.74 13.57 7.51
C TYR A 66 0.51 13.11 6.07
N GLY A 67 1.56 12.67 5.38
CA GLY A 67 1.43 12.34 3.97
C GLY A 67 2.39 11.29 3.45
N ILE A 68 2.08 10.83 2.25
CA ILE A 68 2.87 9.87 1.49
C ILE A 68 3.23 10.50 0.14
N GLU A 69 4.49 10.42 -0.25
CA GLU A 69 4.93 10.73 -1.61
C GLU A 69 5.30 9.43 -2.30
N LEU A 70 4.66 9.12 -3.43
CA LEU A 70 4.96 7.98 -4.29
C LEU A 70 5.68 8.47 -5.54
N TYR A 71 6.82 7.86 -5.84
CA TYR A 71 7.66 8.23 -6.98
C TYR A 71 7.62 7.12 -8.02
N TYR A 72 7.46 7.55 -9.28
CA TYR A 72 7.40 6.69 -10.44
C TYR A 72 8.45 7.16 -11.44
N GLU A 73 9.30 6.22 -11.87
CA GLU A 73 10.31 6.43 -12.90
C GLU A 73 9.94 5.61 -14.14
N SER A 74 10.00 6.25 -15.29
CA SER A 74 9.76 5.60 -16.58
C SER A 74 10.56 6.33 -17.66
N ASP A 75 11.21 5.55 -18.54
CA ASP A 75 11.94 6.08 -19.69
C ASP A 75 11.00 6.85 -20.64
N GLU A 76 9.72 6.46 -20.69
CA GLU A 76 8.69 7.11 -21.50
C GLU A 76 7.58 7.73 -20.63
N PRO A 77 6.99 8.87 -21.01
CA PRO A 77 5.86 9.44 -20.28
C PRO A 77 4.64 8.51 -20.28
N TYR A 78 3.97 8.36 -19.13
CA TYR A 78 2.70 7.65 -19.05
C TYR A 78 1.57 8.44 -19.73
N ALA A 79 0.64 7.72 -20.36
CA ALA A 79 -0.58 8.31 -20.86
C ALA A 79 -1.46 8.84 -19.72
N PHE A 80 -2.23 9.91 -19.96
CA PHE A 80 -3.04 10.56 -18.93
C PHE A 80 -4.03 9.60 -18.24
N ASN A 81 -4.72 8.75 -19.00
CA ASN A 81 -5.66 7.76 -18.46
C ASN A 81 -4.98 6.69 -17.59
N VAL A 82 -3.71 6.40 -17.84
CA VAL A 82 -2.91 5.47 -17.03
C VAL A 82 -2.54 6.12 -15.70
N ILE A 83 -2.13 7.38 -15.72
CA ILE A 83 -1.86 8.19 -14.52
C ILE A 83 -3.12 8.32 -13.66
N ASP A 84 -4.24 8.67 -14.28
CA ASP A 84 -5.53 8.89 -13.60
C ASP A 84 -6.00 7.62 -12.86
N LYS A 85 -5.94 6.47 -13.54
CA LYS A 85 -6.25 5.16 -12.95
C LYS A 85 -5.34 4.84 -11.76
N GLU A 86 -4.04 5.07 -11.89
CA GLU A 86 -3.07 4.82 -10.81
C GLU A 86 -3.36 5.69 -9.59
N ILE A 87 -3.62 6.98 -9.80
CA ILE A 87 -3.93 7.93 -8.73
C ILE A 87 -5.16 7.48 -7.95
N HIS A 88 -6.25 7.14 -8.64
CA HIS A 88 -7.48 6.71 -7.99
C HIS A 88 -7.30 5.39 -7.23
N GLN A 89 -6.61 4.41 -7.83
CA GLN A 89 -6.39 3.11 -7.20
C GLN A 89 -5.52 3.23 -5.95
N GLN A 90 -4.35 3.86 -6.05
CA GLN A 90 -3.45 4.06 -4.90
C GLN A 90 -4.10 4.90 -3.81
N SER A 91 -4.76 6.01 -4.19
CA SER A 91 -5.40 6.90 -3.22
C SER A 91 -6.44 6.16 -2.40
N LEU A 92 -7.37 5.46 -3.06
CA LEU A 92 -8.45 4.77 -2.35
C LEU A 92 -7.91 3.70 -1.41
N TYR A 93 -6.95 2.88 -1.86
CA TYR A 93 -6.34 1.85 -1.01
C TYR A 93 -5.58 2.44 0.17
N LEU A 94 -4.71 3.44 -0.06
CA LEU A 94 -3.91 4.04 1.00
C LEU A 94 -4.77 4.80 2.01
N TYR A 95 -5.72 5.63 1.57
CA TYR A 95 -6.63 6.32 2.49
C TYR A 95 -7.52 5.36 3.27
N TYR A 96 -7.95 4.27 2.63
CA TYR A 96 -8.80 3.29 3.28
C TYR A 96 -8.02 2.44 4.29
N LEU A 97 -6.82 1.98 3.97
CA LEU A 97 -6.06 1.05 4.81
C LEU A 97 -5.23 1.74 5.89
N ILE A 98 -4.82 2.99 5.66
CA ILE A 98 -3.99 3.79 6.57
C ILE A 98 -4.85 4.86 7.26
N ASP A 99 -4.92 4.79 8.57
CA ASP A 99 -5.91 5.55 9.34
C ASP A 99 -5.64 7.06 9.33
N ASN A 100 -4.37 7.46 9.42
CA ASN A 100 -3.95 8.85 9.65
C ASN A 100 -3.18 9.49 8.48
N VAL A 101 -3.30 8.98 7.26
CA VAL A 101 -2.75 9.68 6.08
C VAL A 101 -3.72 10.76 5.62
N ASP A 102 -3.26 12.00 5.58
CA ASP A 102 -4.06 13.17 5.22
C ASP A 102 -3.97 13.49 3.73
N TYR A 103 -2.80 13.27 3.12
CA TYR A 103 -2.60 13.50 1.69
C TYR A 103 -1.64 12.50 1.04
N ILE A 104 -1.72 12.38 -0.29
CA ILE A 104 -0.81 11.59 -1.11
C ILE A 104 -0.37 12.43 -2.30
N SER A 105 0.95 12.48 -2.53
CA SER A 105 1.54 13.11 -3.71
C SER A 105 2.12 12.04 -4.63
N PHE A 106 1.76 12.09 -5.91
CA PHE A 106 2.23 11.20 -6.96
C PHE A 106 3.21 11.95 -7.85
N ILE A 107 4.45 11.47 -7.95
CA ILE A 107 5.53 12.11 -8.68
C ILE A 107 5.89 11.26 -9.90
N PHE A 108 5.49 11.72 -11.09
CA PHE A 108 5.77 11.09 -12.39
C PHE A 108 6.73 11.98 -13.17
N ASN A 109 7.98 11.55 -13.41
CA ASN A 109 8.96 12.29 -14.21
C ASN A 109 8.99 13.81 -13.90
N ASN A 110 9.04 14.15 -12.61
CA ASN A 110 9.05 15.51 -12.03
C ASN A 110 7.72 16.29 -12.08
N GLN A 111 6.63 15.67 -12.53
CA GLN A 111 5.28 16.22 -12.40
C GLN A 111 4.61 15.64 -11.16
N ALA A 112 4.06 16.51 -10.31
CA ALA A 112 3.38 16.11 -9.09
C ALA A 112 1.87 16.27 -9.24
N VAL A 113 1.13 15.22 -8.87
CA VAL A 113 -0.32 15.29 -8.64
C VAL A 113 -0.57 15.04 -7.16
N HIS A 114 -1.38 15.88 -6.54
CA HIS A 114 -1.68 15.81 -5.12
C HIS A 114 -3.14 15.44 -4.91
N THR A 115 -3.41 14.54 -3.98
CA THR A 115 -4.76 14.23 -3.51
C THR A 115 -4.83 14.45 -2.00
N ASP A 116 -5.99 14.86 -1.53
CA ASP A 116 -6.33 14.96 -0.12
C ASP A 116 -7.32 13.85 0.24
N ARG A 117 -7.24 13.35 1.48
CA ARG A 117 -8.16 12.31 2.01
C ARG A 117 -9.63 12.69 1.83
N ASP A 118 -9.95 13.97 1.99
CA ASP A 118 -11.31 14.50 1.86
C ASP A 118 -11.90 14.31 0.46
N MET A 119 -11.06 14.25 -0.59
CA MET A 119 -11.50 13.97 -1.95
C MET A 119 -12.13 12.57 -2.08
N TYR A 120 -11.75 11.63 -1.21
CA TYR A 120 -12.21 10.24 -1.21
C TYR A 120 -13.16 9.92 -0.04
N ALA A 121 -13.63 10.94 0.70
CA ALA A 121 -14.45 10.72 1.90
C ALA A 121 -15.76 9.96 1.60
N SER A 122 -16.40 10.23 0.46
CA SER A 122 -17.59 9.49 0.00
C SER A 122 -17.27 8.04 -0.32
N ASP A 123 -16.13 7.79 -0.97
CA ASP A 123 -15.70 6.45 -1.38
C ASP A 123 -15.37 5.60 -0.18
N ILE A 124 -14.59 6.14 0.77
CA ILE A 124 -14.26 5.47 2.03
C ILE A 124 -15.55 5.13 2.80
N LYS A 125 -16.54 6.04 2.82
CA LYS A 125 -17.84 5.79 3.44
C LYS A 125 -18.64 4.71 2.71
N ALA A 126 -18.54 4.61 1.39
CA ALA A 126 -19.16 3.53 0.62
C ALA A 126 -18.49 2.18 0.92
N LEU A 127 -17.15 2.13 0.90
CA LEU A 127 -16.36 0.93 1.21
C LEU A 127 -16.64 0.41 2.64
N ASN A 128 -16.79 1.29 3.63
CA ASN A 128 -17.13 0.88 5.00
C ASN A 128 -18.51 0.22 5.16
N LYS A 129 -19.39 0.31 4.16
CA LYS A 129 -20.70 -0.38 4.15
C LYS A 129 -20.64 -1.75 3.46
N ILE A 130 -19.52 -2.07 2.81
CA ILE A 130 -19.37 -3.33 2.09
C ILE A 130 -19.03 -4.43 3.11
N GLU A 131 -19.94 -5.38 3.29
CA GLU A 131 -19.66 -6.56 4.11
C GLU A 131 -18.58 -7.43 3.48
N ASN A 132 -17.69 -7.97 4.31
CA ASN A 132 -16.59 -8.84 3.88
C ASN A 132 -15.79 -8.20 2.72
N ILE A 133 -15.39 -6.94 2.90
CA ILE A 133 -14.61 -6.20 1.91
C ILE A 133 -13.30 -6.94 1.59
N ASN A 134 -12.93 -6.92 0.31
CA ASN A 134 -11.71 -7.52 -0.22
C ASN A 134 -11.28 -6.76 -1.49
N GLU A 135 -10.16 -7.16 -2.07
CA GLU A 135 -9.53 -6.51 -3.21
C GLU A 135 -10.44 -6.52 -4.43
N GLN A 136 -11.12 -7.64 -4.70
CA GLN A 136 -12.05 -7.74 -5.81
C GLN A 136 -13.18 -6.71 -5.69
N LYS A 137 -13.76 -6.54 -4.51
CA LYS A 137 -14.85 -5.58 -4.28
C LYS A 137 -14.38 -4.13 -4.41
N VAL A 138 -13.18 -3.80 -3.92
CA VAL A 138 -12.61 -2.46 -4.09
C VAL A 138 -12.27 -2.18 -5.55
N ASN A 139 -11.68 -3.15 -6.26
CA ASN A 139 -11.35 -3.00 -7.68
C ASN A 139 -12.60 -2.86 -8.54
N ASN A 140 -13.67 -3.59 -8.22
CA ASN A 140 -14.97 -3.40 -8.89
C ASN A 140 -15.54 -2.00 -8.62
N TYR A 141 -15.49 -1.52 -7.36
CA TYR A 141 -15.91 -0.16 -7.02
C TYR A 141 -15.11 0.89 -7.81
N LEU A 142 -13.79 0.76 -7.87
CA LEU A 142 -12.91 1.64 -8.63
C LEU A 142 -13.26 1.64 -10.12
N TYR A 143 -13.51 0.46 -10.70
CA TYR A 143 -13.91 0.32 -12.09
C TYR A 143 -15.26 1.00 -12.37
N GLU A 144 -16.27 0.77 -11.52
CA GLU A 144 -17.59 1.39 -11.68
C GLU A 144 -17.59 2.91 -11.49
N THR A 145 -16.63 3.45 -10.72
CA THR A 145 -16.59 4.87 -10.34
C THR A 145 -15.67 5.69 -11.24
N TYR A 146 -14.52 5.15 -11.65
CA TYR A 146 -13.45 5.90 -12.32
C TYR A 146 -13.02 5.30 -13.67
N ALA A 147 -13.58 4.18 -14.13
CA ALA A 147 -13.28 3.72 -15.48
C ALA A 147 -13.88 4.70 -16.53
N PRO A 148 -13.13 5.02 -17.60
CA PRO A 148 -13.59 5.89 -18.67
C PRO A 148 -14.70 5.26 -19.54
#